data_AF-A0A0S3SDZ7-F1
#
_entry.id   AF-A0A0S3SDZ7-F1
#
_cell.length_a   1.000
_cell.length_b   1.000
_cell.length_c   1.000
_cell.angle_alpha   90.00
_cell.angle_beta   90.00
_cell.angle_gamma   90.00
#
_symmetry.space_group_name_H-M   'P 1'
#
loop_
_entity.id
_entity.type
_entity.pdbx_description
1 polymer ?
#
loop_
_entity_poly.entity_id
_entity_poly.type
_entity_poly.pdbx_seq_one_letter_code
_entity_poly.pdbx_strand_id
1 'polypeptide(L)'
;MASDKVVETVIAGNYVEMETEGQSKDVKSRLSNFLWHGGSVYDAWFSCASNQVAQVLLTLPYSFSQLGMLSGILFQLFYGILGSWTAYLISILYVEYRTRKEREKVNFRNHVIQWFEVLDGLLGKHWRNVGLAFNCTFLLFGSVIQLIACASNIYYINDNLDKRTWTYIFGACCATTVFIPSFHNYRIWSFLGLLMTTYTAWYLTAASLLHGQMEGVKHSGPTRLVLYFTGATNILYTFGGHAVTVEIMHAMWKPQKFKAIYLLATLYVLTLTLPSAAAVYWAFGDMLLNHSNAFALLPKSPFRDMAVILMLIHQASISYYSSHFYIFILHLSV
;
A
#
# COMPACT_ATOMS: atom_id res chain seq x y z
N MET A 1 -43.46 -23.82 -11.37
CA MET A 1 -42.14 -23.72 -12.04
C MET A 1 -41.78 -22.31 -12.57
N ALA A 2 -42.55 -21.25 -12.29
CA ALA A 2 -42.22 -19.88 -12.70
C ALA A 2 -41.65 -18.99 -11.57
N SER A 3 -41.65 -19.47 -10.32
CA SER A 3 -41.18 -18.69 -9.16
C SER A 3 -39.66 -18.73 -8.96
N ASP A 4 -38.98 -19.78 -9.43
CA ASP A 4 -37.54 -19.96 -9.16
C ASP A 4 -36.64 -19.15 -10.11
N LYS A 5 -37.12 -18.82 -11.31
CA LYS A 5 -36.34 -18.00 -12.27
C LYS A 5 -36.30 -16.51 -11.90
N VAL A 6 -37.28 -15.99 -11.17
CA VAL A 6 -37.29 -14.58 -10.77
C VAL A 6 -36.29 -14.30 -9.63
N VAL A 7 -36.03 -15.29 -8.78
CA VAL A 7 -35.10 -15.15 -7.65
C VAL A 7 -33.63 -15.15 -8.09
N GLU A 8 -33.28 -15.91 -9.13
CA GLU A 8 -31.91 -15.91 -9.68
C GLU A 8 -31.57 -14.63 -10.45
N THR A 9 -32.55 -13.99 -11.09
CA THR A 9 -32.32 -12.81 -11.93
C THR A 9 -32.15 -11.51 -11.12
N VAL A 10 -32.56 -11.49 -9.85
CA VAL A 10 -32.42 -10.31 -8.96
C VAL A 10 -31.04 -10.24 -8.30
N ILE A 11 -30.24 -11.31 -8.36
CA ILE A 11 -28.86 -11.35 -7.82
C ILE A 11 -27.87 -10.63 -8.76
N ALA A 12 -28.22 -10.45 -10.03
CA ALA A 12 -27.44 -9.71 -11.00
C ALA A 12 -27.97 -8.27 -11.14
N GLY A 13 -27.74 -7.44 -10.12
CA GLY A 13 -27.94 -5.99 -10.26
C GLY A 13 -27.09 -5.48 -11.41
N ASN A 14 -27.73 -5.07 -12.51
CA ASN A 14 -27.06 -4.42 -13.63
C ASN A 14 -26.38 -3.17 -13.10
N TYR A 15 -25.06 -3.23 -12.99
CA TYR A 15 -24.18 -2.12 -12.66
C TYR A 15 -24.34 -1.05 -13.74
N VAL A 16 -25.16 -0.04 -13.46
CA VAL A 16 -25.24 1.14 -14.31
C VAL A 16 -23.88 1.83 -14.19
N GLU A 17 -23.10 1.73 -15.27
CA GLU A 17 -21.90 2.53 -15.45
C GLU A 17 -22.27 4.01 -15.21
N MET A 18 -21.47 4.71 -14.41
CA MET A 18 -21.50 6.18 -14.37
C MET A 18 -20.95 6.69 -15.71
N GLU A 19 -21.67 6.48 -16.81
CA GLU A 19 -21.40 7.15 -18.07
C GLU A 19 -21.78 8.63 -17.90
N THR A 20 -20.81 9.50 -18.12
CA THR A 20 -21.05 10.94 -18.21
C THR A 20 -21.62 11.20 -19.60
N GLU A 21 -22.86 11.66 -19.67
CA GLU A 21 -23.53 12.01 -20.93
C GLU A 21 -22.71 13.03 -21.73
N GLY A 22 -22.40 12.63 -22.97
CA GLY A 22 -22.34 13.49 -24.16
C GLY A 22 -21.48 14.76 -24.14
N GLN A 23 -20.18 14.63 -24.42
CA GLN A 23 -19.42 15.68 -25.14
C GLN A 23 -18.41 15.08 -26.13
N SER A 24 -18.29 15.72 -27.30
CA SER A 24 -17.44 15.31 -28.42
C SER A 24 -15.97 15.14 -28.00
N LYS A 25 -15.41 13.93 -28.21
CA LYS A 25 -14.07 13.54 -27.71
C LYS A 25 -12.93 14.10 -28.57
N ASP A 26 -12.44 15.29 -28.19
CA ASP A 26 -11.13 15.85 -28.60
C ASP A 26 -9.96 14.94 -28.19
N VAL A 27 -8.83 14.96 -28.91
CA VAL A 27 -7.66 14.10 -28.64
C VAL A 27 -7.07 14.37 -27.26
N LYS A 28 -7.08 15.63 -26.80
CA LYS A 28 -6.69 15.99 -25.42
C LYS A 28 -7.64 15.40 -24.38
N SER A 29 -8.95 15.34 -24.64
CA SER A 29 -9.90 14.72 -23.71
C SER A 29 -9.79 13.20 -23.69
N ARG A 30 -9.43 12.57 -24.82
CA ARG A 30 -9.09 11.14 -24.85
C ARG A 30 -7.82 10.82 -24.08
N LEU A 31 -6.76 11.62 -24.24
CA LEU A 31 -5.51 11.45 -23.50
C LEU A 31 -5.71 11.71 -22.00
N SER A 32 -6.46 12.76 -21.66
CA SER A 32 -6.84 13.06 -20.28
C SER A 32 -7.69 11.94 -19.67
N ASN A 33 -8.67 11.41 -20.39
CA ASN A 33 -9.48 10.29 -19.90
C ASN A 33 -8.67 8.99 -19.80
N PHE A 34 -7.70 8.77 -20.67
CA PHE A 34 -6.84 7.58 -20.58
C PHE A 34 -5.84 7.66 -19.42
N LEU A 35 -5.22 8.82 -19.20
CA LEU A 35 -4.22 9.01 -18.15
C LEU A 35 -4.83 9.21 -16.77
N TRP A 36 -5.95 9.93 -16.71
CA TRP A 36 -6.60 10.31 -15.46
C TRP A 36 -7.82 9.41 -15.17
N HIS A 37 -8.84 9.29 -16.03
CA HIS A 37 -10.02 8.50 -15.63
C HIS A 37 -9.69 7.01 -15.39
N GLY A 38 -9.79 6.62 -14.12
CA GLY A 38 -9.49 5.28 -13.62
C GLY A 38 -10.69 4.62 -12.96
N GLY A 39 -10.57 3.32 -12.71
CA GLY A 39 -11.64 2.48 -12.15
C GLY A 39 -11.68 1.08 -12.77
N SER A 40 -10.79 0.84 -13.73
CA SER A 40 -10.58 -0.49 -14.29
C SER A 40 -9.96 -1.43 -13.24
N VAL A 41 -10.04 -2.73 -13.55
CA VAL A 41 -9.40 -3.80 -12.76
C VAL A 41 -7.88 -3.57 -12.67
N TYR A 42 -7.26 -3.02 -13.72
CA TYR A 42 -5.83 -2.72 -13.74
C TYR A 42 -5.46 -1.57 -12.81
N ASP A 43 -6.27 -0.51 -12.79
CA ASP A 43 -6.04 0.63 -11.88
C ASP A 43 -6.10 0.19 -10.42
N ALA A 44 -7.10 -0.64 -10.09
CA ALA A 44 -7.22 -1.24 -8.76
C ALA A 44 -6.03 -2.16 -8.45
N TRP A 45 -5.56 -2.96 -9.41
CA TRP A 45 -4.39 -3.82 -9.24
C TRP A 45 -3.12 -3.01 -8.99
N PHE A 46 -2.85 -1.96 -9.79
CA PHE A 46 -1.72 -1.06 -9.60
C PHE A 46 -1.76 -0.39 -8.22
N SER A 47 -2.92 0.11 -7.81
CA SER A 47 -3.09 0.74 -6.49
C SER A 47 -2.87 -0.26 -5.35
N CYS A 48 -3.43 -1.47 -5.44
CA CYS A 48 -3.23 -2.51 -4.43
C CYS A 48 -1.76 -2.93 -4.33
N ALA A 49 -1.09 -3.19 -5.47
CA ALA A 49 0.30 -3.63 -5.49
C ALA A 49 1.26 -2.54 -4.98
N SER A 50 1.07 -1.29 -5.41
CA SER A 50 1.89 -0.15 -4.97
C SER A 50 1.68 0.23 -3.50
N ASN A 51 0.48 0.02 -2.95
CA ASN A 51 0.20 0.32 -1.54
C ASN A 51 0.71 -0.77 -0.58
N GLN A 52 0.78 -2.02 -1.02
CA GLN A 52 1.32 -3.14 -0.20
C GLN A 52 2.85 -3.08 -0.09
N VAL A 53 3.54 -2.49 -1.07
CA VAL A 53 5.01 -2.42 -1.12
C VAL A 53 5.44 -0.97 -1.04
N ALA A 54 5.97 -0.57 0.12
CA ALA A 54 6.51 0.77 0.34
C ALA A 54 7.82 0.68 1.15
N GLN A 55 7.97 1.48 2.22
CA GLN A 55 9.12 1.43 3.11
C GLN A 55 9.44 0.02 3.63
N VAL A 56 8.42 -0.83 3.80
CA VAL A 56 8.58 -2.19 4.28
C VAL A 56 9.53 -3.02 3.40
N LEU A 57 9.57 -2.78 2.09
CA LEU A 57 10.49 -3.47 1.17
C LEU A 57 11.94 -3.34 1.62
N LEU A 58 12.33 -2.17 2.13
CA LEU A 58 13.68 -1.87 2.57
C LEU A 58 14.00 -2.43 3.97
N THR A 59 12.97 -2.78 4.76
CA THR A 59 13.12 -3.30 6.13
C THR A 59 12.83 -4.80 6.24
N LEU A 60 12.29 -5.45 5.20
CA LEU A 60 12.07 -6.89 5.17
C LEU A 60 13.35 -7.72 5.35
N PRO A 61 14.52 -7.39 4.76
CA PRO A 61 15.76 -8.10 5.05
C PRO A 61 16.14 -8.04 6.53
N TYR A 62 15.93 -6.88 7.18
CA TYR A 62 16.10 -6.74 8.61
C TYR A 62 15.16 -7.66 9.39
N SER A 63 13.88 -7.76 9.02
CA SER A 63 12.99 -8.74 9.62
C SER A 63 13.48 -10.18 9.44
N PHE A 64 13.99 -10.55 8.26
CA PHE A 64 14.57 -11.87 8.04
C PHE A 64 15.78 -12.15 8.95
N SER A 65 16.59 -11.12 9.26
CA SER A 65 17.67 -11.25 10.25
C SER A 65 17.16 -11.41 11.69
N GLN A 66 16.00 -10.84 12.02
CA GLN A 66 15.42 -10.94 13.37
C GLN A 66 14.78 -12.31 13.64
N LEU A 67 14.20 -12.95 12.63
CA LEU A 67 13.38 -14.15 12.80
C LEU A 67 13.85 -15.37 12.00
N GLY A 68 14.86 -15.21 11.16
CA GLY A 68 15.44 -16.26 10.32
C GLY A 68 14.73 -16.43 8.97
N MET A 69 15.43 -17.04 8.01
CA MET A 69 14.96 -17.22 6.63
C MET A 69 13.64 -17.99 6.56
N LEU A 70 13.58 -19.15 7.22
CA LEU A 70 12.42 -20.03 7.17
C LEU A 70 11.17 -19.32 7.72
N SER A 71 11.26 -18.79 8.93
CA SER A 71 10.16 -18.04 9.54
C SER A 71 9.79 -16.80 8.70
N GLY A 72 10.77 -16.16 8.05
CA GLY A 72 10.57 -14.99 7.18
C GLY A 72 9.69 -15.32 5.99
N ILE A 73 10.01 -16.42 5.32
CA ILE A 73 9.21 -16.93 4.20
C ILE A 73 7.83 -17.37 4.69
N LEU A 74 7.75 -18.13 5.78
CA LEU A 74 6.48 -18.62 6.31
C LEU A 74 5.54 -17.47 6.73
N PHE A 75 6.04 -16.44 7.42
CA PHE A 75 5.23 -15.29 7.79
C PHE A 75 4.81 -14.45 6.59
N GLN A 76 5.66 -14.29 5.56
CA GLN A 76 5.24 -13.60 4.33
C GLN A 76 4.08 -14.34 3.65
N LEU A 77 4.17 -15.67 3.52
CA LEU A 77 3.09 -16.48 2.92
C LEU A 77 1.83 -16.46 3.79
N PHE A 78 1.98 -16.67 5.10
CA PHE A 78 0.89 -16.71 6.04
C PHE A 78 0.14 -15.37 6.09
N TYR A 79 0.85 -14.25 6.25
CA TYR A 79 0.23 -12.92 6.27
C TYR A 79 -0.28 -12.49 4.90
N GLY A 80 0.32 -12.94 3.79
CA GLY A 80 -0.24 -12.75 2.45
C GLY A 80 -1.59 -13.45 2.27
N ILE A 81 -1.72 -14.69 2.76
CA ILE A 81 -2.99 -15.45 2.75
C ILE A 81 -4.01 -14.78 3.67
N LEU A 82 -3.64 -14.49 4.92
CA LEU A 82 -4.53 -13.84 5.87
C LEU A 82 -5.00 -12.47 5.37
N GLY A 83 -4.09 -11.63 4.86
CA GLY A 83 -4.44 -10.32 4.30
C GLY A 83 -5.37 -10.43 3.09
N SER A 84 -5.16 -11.43 2.23
CA SER A 84 -6.07 -11.69 1.10
C SER A 84 -7.45 -12.17 1.57
N TRP A 85 -7.50 -13.01 2.61
CA TRP A 85 -8.75 -13.45 3.23
C TRP A 85 -9.50 -12.28 3.89
N THR A 86 -8.79 -11.41 4.62
CA THR A 86 -9.39 -10.22 5.22
C THR A 86 -9.90 -9.25 4.15
N ALA A 87 -9.14 -9.01 3.07
CA ALA A 87 -9.61 -8.20 1.94
C ALA A 87 -10.85 -8.80 1.25
N TYR A 88 -10.93 -10.13 1.16
CA TYR A 88 -12.13 -10.82 0.69
C TYR A 88 -13.35 -10.52 1.58
N LEU A 89 -13.21 -10.64 2.91
CA LEU A 89 -14.30 -10.32 3.83
C LEU A 89 -14.73 -8.85 3.73
N ILE A 90 -13.77 -7.92 3.70
CA ILE A 90 -14.05 -6.49 3.54
C ILE A 90 -14.77 -6.22 2.22
N SER A 91 -14.43 -6.94 1.13
CA SER A 91 -15.10 -6.78 -0.15
C SER A 91 -16.58 -7.16 -0.10
N ILE A 92 -16.93 -8.21 0.64
CA ILE A 92 -18.32 -8.62 0.84
C ILE A 92 -19.07 -7.57 1.65
N LEU A 93 -18.48 -7.12 2.76
CA LEU A 93 -19.08 -6.11 3.64
C LEU A 93 -19.31 -4.79 2.90
N TYR A 94 -18.36 -4.37 2.07
CA TYR A 94 -18.48 -3.19 1.23
C TYR A 94 -19.64 -3.30 0.23
N VAL A 95 -19.70 -4.40 -0.53
CA VAL A 95 -20.76 -4.60 -1.52
C VAL A 95 -22.13 -4.65 -0.85
N GLU A 96 -22.24 -5.30 0.30
CA GLU A 96 -23.47 -5.35 1.10
C GLU A 96 -23.90 -3.94 1.56
N TYR A 97 -22.98 -3.18 2.16
CA TYR A 97 -23.24 -1.81 2.60
C TYR A 97 -23.71 -0.92 1.44
N ARG A 98 -22.99 -0.95 0.32
CA ARG A 98 -23.32 -0.17 -0.87
C ARG A 98 -24.70 -0.55 -1.41
N THR A 99 -24.99 -1.84 -1.51
CA THR A 99 -26.28 -2.34 -2.00
C THR A 99 -27.44 -1.86 -1.11
N ARG A 100 -27.27 -1.85 0.23
CA ARG A 100 -28.27 -1.30 1.14
C ARG A 100 -28.52 0.19 0.90
N LYS A 101 -27.45 0.97 0.75
CA LYS A 101 -27.54 2.43 0.52
C LYS A 101 -28.12 2.79 -0.84
N GLU A 102 -27.83 2.00 -1.87
CA GLU A 102 -28.45 2.16 -3.19
C GLU A 102 -29.95 1.83 -3.15
N ARG A 103 -30.39 0.85 -2.34
CA ARG A 103 -31.82 0.58 -2.09
C ARG A 103 -32.52 1.72 -1.35
N GLU A 104 -31.79 2.43 -0.48
CA GLU A 104 -32.23 3.67 0.17
C GLU A 104 -32.15 4.91 -0.75
N LYS A 105 -31.79 4.73 -2.03
CA LYS A 105 -31.63 5.80 -3.05
C LYS A 105 -30.55 6.83 -2.72
N VAL A 106 -29.53 6.46 -1.94
CA VAL A 106 -28.37 7.30 -1.67
C VAL A 106 -27.45 7.30 -2.90
N ASN A 107 -26.99 8.50 -3.31
CA ASN A 107 -26.06 8.67 -4.42
C ASN A 107 -24.65 9.03 -3.90
N PHE A 108 -23.62 8.41 -4.47
CA PHE A 108 -22.22 8.57 -4.06
C PHE A 108 -21.37 9.39 -5.05
N ARG A 109 -21.96 10.08 -6.02
CA ARG A 109 -21.21 10.77 -7.10
C ARG A 109 -20.12 11.74 -6.60
N ASN A 110 -20.34 12.39 -5.45
CA ASN A 110 -19.41 13.34 -4.85
C ASN A 110 -18.88 12.86 -3.48
N HIS A 111 -19.02 11.58 -3.15
CA HIS A 111 -18.66 11.04 -1.85
C HIS A 111 -17.98 9.69 -1.96
N VAL A 112 -16.72 9.62 -1.55
CA VAL A 112 -15.97 8.36 -1.50
C VAL A 112 -16.31 7.64 -0.20
N ILE A 113 -16.97 6.48 -0.32
CA ILE A 113 -17.30 5.63 0.84
C ILE A 113 -16.01 5.27 1.59
N GLN A 114 -16.02 5.50 2.89
CA GLN A 114 -14.90 5.21 3.78
C GLN A 114 -15.13 3.95 4.62
N TRP A 115 -14.05 3.34 5.12
CA TRP A 115 -14.14 2.12 5.93
C TRP A 115 -14.99 2.28 7.20
N PHE A 116 -14.91 3.42 7.89
CA PHE A 116 -15.72 3.67 9.10
C PHE A 116 -17.22 3.84 8.79
N GLU A 117 -17.60 4.23 7.57
CA GLU A 117 -19.00 4.34 7.16
C GLU A 117 -19.61 2.96 6.90
N VAL A 118 -18.83 2.04 6.34
CA VAL A 118 -19.20 0.63 6.21
C VAL A 118 -19.45 0.03 7.59
N LEU A 119 -18.60 0.36 8.58
CA LEU A 119 -18.82 -0.06 9.97
C LEU A 119 -20.10 0.56 10.56
N ASP A 120 -20.35 1.85 10.32
CA ASP A 120 -21.57 2.53 10.81
C ASP A 120 -22.83 1.84 10.27
N GLY A 121 -22.88 1.60 8.95
CA GLY A 121 -24.07 1.04 8.32
C GLY A 121 -24.33 -0.45 8.61
N LEU A 122 -23.31 -1.20 9.02
CA LEU A 122 -23.45 -2.64 9.30
C LEU A 122 -23.49 -2.98 10.79
N LEU A 123 -22.78 -2.21 11.63
CA LEU A 123 -22.61 -2.51 13.06
C LEU A 123 -23.06 -1.36 13.98
N GLY A 124 -23.27 -0.16 13.44
CA GLY A 124 -23.75 1.01 14.17
C GLY A 124 -22.66 1.97 14.68
N LYS A 125 -23.13 3.09 15.25
CA LYS A 125 -22.32 4.27 15.59
C LYS A 125 -21.16 4.01 16.54
N HIS A 126 -21.27 3.05 17.46
CA HIS A 126 -20.18 2.69 18.35
C HIS A 126 -18.96 2.18 17.56
N TRP A 127 -19.20 1.24 16.63
CA TRP A 127 -18.16 0.65 15.80
C TRP A 127 -17.60 1.63 14.77
N ARG A 128 -18.42 2.57 14.28
CA ARG A 128 -17.93 3.72 13.50
C ARG A 128 -16.83 4.47 14.25
N ASN A 129 -17.10 4.86 15.50
CA ASN A 129 -16.16 5.68 16.27
C ASN A 129 -14.88 4.91 16.62
N VAL A 130 -15.00 3.62 16.97
CA VAL A 130 -13.85 2.73 17.18
C VAL A 130 -13.02 2.61 15.90
N GLY A 131 -13.68 2.40 14.76
CA GLY A 131 -13.01 2.29 13.47
C GLY A 131 -12.35 3.59 13.02
N LEU A 132 -12.99 4.73 13.26
CA LEU A 132 -12.41 6.04 13.00
C LEU A 132 -11.17 6.28 13.86
N ALA A 133 -11.24 6.01 15.17
CA ALA A 133 -10.09 6.14 16.06
C ALA A 133 -8.91 5.26 15.63
N PHE A 134 -9.18 4.01 15.24
CA PHE A 134 -8.16 3.10 14.72
C PHE A 134 -7.55 3.60 13.41
N ASN A 135 -8.37 4.05 12.46
CA ASN A 135 -7.88 4.55 11.18
C ASN A 135 -7.06 5.84 11.33
N CYS A 136 -7.51 6.79 12.15
CA CYS A 136 -6.74 8.00 12.48
C CYS A 136 -5.38 7.66 13.09
N THR A 137 -5.34 6.69 14.01
CA THR A 137 -4.10 6.23 14.64
C THR A 137 -3.17 5.60 13.62
N PHE A 138 -3.70 4.71 12.77
CA PHE A 138 -2.94 4.05 11.72
C PHE A 138 -2.32 5.05 10.74
N LEU A 139 -3.09 6.06 10.33
CA LEU A 139 -2.62 7.10 9.42
C LEU A 139 -1.55 8.00 10.04
N LEU A 140 -1.66 8.32 11.33
CA LEU A 140 -0.65 9.09 12.07
C LEU A 140 0.68 8.38 12.16
N PHE A 141 0.68 7.13 12.58
CA PHE A 141 1.91 6.37 12.62
C PHE A 141 2.43 6.05 11.22
N GLY A 142 1.53 5.82 10.26
CA GLY A 142 1.88 5.66 8.85
C GLY A 142 2.63 6.88 8.30
N SER A 143 2.13 8.10 8.51
CA SER A 143 2.80 9.32 8.04
C SER A 143 4.16 9.53 8.72
N VAL A 144 4.27 9.24 10.02
CA VAL A 144 5.55 9.32 10.75
C VAL A 144 6.57 8.32 10.18
N ILE A 145 6.16 7.06 9.95
CA ILE A 145 7.04 6.04 9.37
C ILE A 145 7.52 6.47 7.98
N GLN A 146 6.65 7.01 7.14
CA GLN A 146 7.02 7.46 5.80
C GLN A 146 7.96 8.67 5.82
N LEU A 147 7.79 9.62 6.74
CA LEU A 147 8.72 10.74 6.89
C LEU A 147 10.11 10.26 7.32
N ILE A 148 10.18 9.34 8.28
CA ILE A 148 11.44 8.72 8.71
C ILE A 148 12.06 7.92 7.56
N ALA A 149 11.24 7.27 6.74
CA ALA A 149 11.68 6.53 5.56
C ALA A 149 12.35 7.44 4.53
N CYS A 150 11.70 8.55 4.16
CA CYS A 150 12.25 9.54 3.24
C CYS A 150 13.60 10.06 3.74
N ALA A 151 13.66 10.45 5.02
CA ALA A 151 14.89 10.94 5.65
C ALA A 151 16.01 9.88 5.70
N SER A 152 15.65 8.62 5.95
CA SER A 152 16.59 7.51 5.95
C SER A 152 17.15 7.25 4.54
N ASN A 153 16.32 7.34 3.51
CA ASN A 153 16.73 7.12 2.13
C ASN A 153 17.63 8.24 1.61
N ILE A 154 17.23 9.50 1.75
CA ILE A 154 18.05 10.64 1.27
C ILE A 154 19.42 10.67 1.95
N TYR A 155 19.50 10.25 3.22
CA TYR A 155 20.76 10.20 3.97
C TYR A 155 21.80 9.28 3.30
N TYR A 156 21.37 8.26 2.56
CA TYR A 156 22.28 7.37 1.83
C TYR A 156 22.82 7.96 0.52
N ILE A 157 22.27 9.09 0.08
CA ILE A 157 22.76 9.92 -1.03
C ILE A 157 23.55 11.10 -0.48
N ASN A 158 23.03 11.77 0.55
CA ASN A 158 23.58 12.98 1.13
C ASN A 158 23.53 12.92 2.67
N ASP A 159 24.69 12.65 3.26
CA ASP A 159 24.92 12.53 4.70
C ASP A 159 25.41 13.82 5.37
N ASN A 160 25.44 14.96 4.63
CA ASN A 160 25.82 16.26 5.20
C ASN A 160 24.85 16.76 6.27
N LEU A 161 23.60 16.27 6.26
CA LEU A 161 22.61 16.54 7.29
C LEU A 161 22.28 15.24 8.02
N ASP A 162 22.06 15.34 9.32
CA ASP A 162 21.61 14.22 10.11
C ASP A 162 20.18 13.82 9.72
N LYS A 163 19.82 12.54 9.95
CA LYS A 163 18.50 12.00 9.60
C LYS A 163 17.35 12.80 10.22
N ARG A 164 17.52 13.41 11.39
CA ARG A 164 16.46 14.21 12.03
C ARG A 164 16.24 15.51 11.28
N THR A 165 17.31 16.22 10.91
CA THR A 165 17.19 17.43 10.07
C THR A 165 16.54 17.12 8.72
N TRP A 166 16.92 16.03 8.06
CA TRP A 166 16.23 15.57 6.85
C TRP A 166 14.73 15.32 7.08
N THR A 167 14.35 14.69 8.21
CA THR A 167 12.94 14.49 8.56
C THR A 167 12.18 15.83 8.67
N TYR A 168 12.78 16.88 9.25
CA TYR A 168 12.14 18.19 9.31
C TYR A 168 11.93 18.83 7.94
N ILE A 169 12.92 18.70 7.05
CA ILE A 169 12.82 19.20 5.67
C ILE A 169 11.69 18.48 4.92
N PHE A 170 11.68 17.15 4.94
CA PHE A 170 10.63 16.36 4.30
C PHE A 170 9.27 16.59 4.96
N GLY A 171 9.22 16.78 6.28
CA GLY A 171 8.00 17.15 7.00
C GLY A 171 7.42 18.46 6.49
N ALA A 172 8.25 19.50 6.33
CA ALA A 172 7.81 20.78 5.79
C ALA A 172 7.34 20.66 4.33
N CYS A 173 8.08 19.93 3.47
CA CYS A 173 7.66 19.69 2.09
C CYS A 173 6.33 18.93 2.01
N CYS A 174 6.20 17.83 2.75
CA CYS A 174 4.97 17.03 2.80
C CYS A 174 3.80 17.77 3.47
N ALA A 175 4.03 18.80 4.30
CA ALA A 175 2.94 19.60 4.86
C ALA A 175 2.28 20.50 3.79
N THR A 176 3.03 20.93 2.77
CA THR A 176 2.48 21.79 1.70
C THR A 176 1.45 21.07 0.82
N THR A 177 1.38 19.75 0.89
CA THR A 177 0.40 18.92 0.16
C THR A 177 -1.03 19.23 0.58
N VAL A 178 -1.22 19.78 1.78
CA VAL A 178 -2.52 20.22 2.31
C VAL A 178 -3.18 21.27 1.41
N PHE A 179 -2.39 22.05 0.67
CA PHE A 179 -2.90 23.10 -0.22
C PHE A 179 -3.27 22.61 -1.60
N ILE A 180 -2.95 21.37 -1.96
CA ILE A 180 -3.23 20.85 -3.28
C ILE A 180 -4.62 20.18 -3.22
N PRO A 181 -5.63 20.67 -3.95
CA PRO A 181 -6.95 20.05 -3.96
C PRO A 181 -6.86 18.66 -4.61
N SER A 182 -7.56 17.70 -3.99
CA SER A 182 -7.53 16.27 -4.28
C SER A 182 -7.35 15.97 -5.77
N PHE A 183 -6.26 15.29 -6.12
CA PHE A 183 -6.14 14.70 -7.45
C PHE A 183 -7.16 13.56 -7.53
N HIS A 184 -8.33 13.87 -8.09
CA HIS A 184 -9.15 12.86 -8.72
C HIS A 184 -8.25 12.20 -9.75
N ASN A 185 -7.91 10.94 -9.48
CA ASN A 185 -7.36 9.91 -10.37
C ASN A 185 -5.98 9.35 -9.96
N TYR A 186 -6.02 8.20 -9.31
CA TYR A 186 -4.88 7.41 -8.82
C TYR A 186 -4.00 6.78 -9.91
N ARG A 187 -4.44 6.77 -11.18
CA ARG A 187 -3.91 5.85 -12.21
C ARG A 187 -2.41 6.01 -12.47
N ILE A 188 -1.95 7.23 -12.79
CA ILE A 188 -0.54 7.45 -13.14
C ILE A 188 0.39 7.22 -11.95
N TRP A 189 -0.03 7.63 -10.76
CA TRP A 189 0.78 7.54 -9.55
C TRP A 189 0.88 6.11 -9.03
N SER A 190 -0.20 5.34 -9.07
CA SER A 190 -0.17 3.91 -8.75
C SER A 190 0.70 3.13 -9.73
N PHE A 191 0.65 3.48 -11.02
CA PHE A 191 1.51 2.87 -12.04
C PHE A 191 3.00 3.20 -11.83
N LEU A 192 3.34 4.48 -11.63
CA LEU A 192 4.70 4.91 -11.32
C LEU A 192 5.20 4.26 -10.02
N GLY A 193 4.34 4.16 -9.01
CA GLY A 193 4.68 3.53 -7.74
C GLY A 193 5.03 2.06 -7.88
N LEU A 194 4.31 1.34 -8.73
CA LEU A 194 4.65 -0.03 -9.08
C LEU A 194 6.03 -0.13 -9.75
N LEU A 195 6.33 0.74 -10.72
CA LEU A 195 7.63 0.74 -11.40
C LEU A 195 8.78 1.01 -10.44
N MET A 196 8.63 2.01 -9.55
CA MET A 196 9.64 2.39 -8.56
C MET A 196 9.95 1.25 -7.59
N THR A 197 8.92 0.57 -7.09
CA THR A 197 9.05 -0.55 -6.14
C THR A 197 9.57 -1.81 -6.83
N THR A 198 9.14 -2.10 -8.06
CA THR A 198 9.66 -3.20 -8.89
C THR A 198 11.16 -3.05 -9.09
N TYR A 199 11.59 -1.88 -9.59
CA TYR A 199 12.99 -1.59 -9.85
C TYR A 199 13.81 -1.81 -8.58
N THR A 200 13.37 -1.23 -7.48
CA THR A 200 14.07 -1.33 -6.20
C THR A 200 14.18 -2.76 -5.71
N ALA A 201 13.08 -3.52 -5.72
CA ALA A 201 13.07 -4.91 -5.25
C ALA A 201 14.05 -5.78 -6.05
N TRP A 202 13.97 -5.71 -7.38
CA TRP A 202 14.84 -6.48 -8.26
C TRP A 202 16.29 -6.00 -8.23
N TYR A 203 16.52 -4.69 -8.04
CA TYR A 203 17.85 -4.17 -7.78
C TYR A 203 18.43 -4.78 -6.49
N LEU A 204 17.68 -4.78 -5.38
CA LEU A 204 18.13 -5.38 -4.11
C LEU A 204 18.48 -6.87 -4.30
N THR A 205 17.64 -7.62 -5.00
CA THR A 205 17.90 -9.03 -5.32
C THR A 205 19.17 -9.20 -6.14
N ALA A 206 19.26 -8.53 -7.29
CA ALA A 206 20.39 -8.68 -8.21
C ALA A 206 21.70 -8.19 -7.57
N ALA A 207 21.70 -7.03 -6.92
CA ALA A 207 22.88 -6.47 -6.29
C ALA A 207 23.40 -7.36 -5.15
N SER A 208 22.52 -7.94 -4.33
CA SER A 208 22.92 -8.85 -3.25
C SER A 208 23.49 -10.17 -3.78
N LEU A 209 22.89 -10.72 -4.84
CA LEU A 209 23.40 -11.94 -5.48
C LEU A 209 24.75 -11.71 -6.17
N LEU A 210 24.93 -10.58 -6.85
CA LEU A 210 26.19 -10.20 -7.51
C LEU A 210 27.29 -9.84 -6.50
N HIS A 211 26.92 -9.22 -5.38
CA HIS A 211 27.85 -8.97 -4.27
C HIS A 211 28.34 -10.28 -3.66
N GLY A 212 27.48 -11.30 -3.60
CA GLY A 212 27.75 -12.56 -2.93
C GLY A 212 27.67 -12.44 -1.41
N GLN A 213 27.88 -13.57 -0.71
CA GLN A 213 27.94 -13.56 0.74
C GLN A 213 29.21 -12.85 1.23
N MET A 214 29.06 -11.98 2.23
CA MET A 214 30.24 -11.45 2.92
C MET A 214 31.02 -12.58 3.60
N GLU A 215 32.33 -12.42 3.63
CA GLU A 215 33.22 -13.37 4.31
C GLU A 215 32.84 -13.49 5.79
N GLY A 216 32.62 -14.71 6.26
CA GLY A 216 32.24 -14.99 7.65
C GLY A 216 30.85 -14.50 8.05
N VAL A 217 29.95 -14.22 7.09
CA VAL A 217 28.59 -13.78 7.39
C VAL A 217 27.88 -14.80 8.30
N LYS A 218 27.25 -14.30 9.36
CA LYS A 218 26.49 -15.10 10.30
C LYS A 218 25.00 -14.95 10.05
N HIS A 219 24.27 -16.06 10.11
CA HIS A 219 22.80 -16.11 10.03
C HIS A 219 22.26 -16.72 11.31
N SER A 220 22.27 -15.96 12.41
CA SER A 220 21.88 -16.49 13.73
C SER A 220 20.39 -16.82 13.82
N GLY A 221 19.55 -16.21 12.97
CA GLY A 221 18.11 -16.29 13.11
C GLY A 221 17.62 -15.69 14.44
N PRO A 222 16.54 -16.21 15.03
CA PRO A 222 15.94 -15.61 16.23
C PRO A 222 16.80 -15.81 17.48
N THR A 223 17.47 -14.74 17.92
CA THR A 223 18.28 -14.74 19.14
C THR A 223 17.50 -14.30 20.38
N ARG A 224 16.39 -13.58 20.20
CA ARG A 224 15.54 -13.04 21.29
C ARG A 224 14.08 -13.04 20.86
N LEU A 225 13.17 -13.38 21.79
CA LEU A 225 11.72 -13.37 21.53
C LEU A 225 11.20 -12.01 21.04
N VAL A 226 11.70 -10.91 21.63
CA VAL A 226 11.31 -9.55 21.22
C VAL A 226 11.65 -9.29 19.75
N LEU A 227 12.83 -9.72 19.28
CA LEU A 227 13.22 -9.57 17.87
C LEU A 227 12.33 -10.41 16.96
N TYR A 228 12.05 -11.65 17.36
CA TYR A 228 11.19 -12.54 16.59
C TYR A 228 9.81 -11.93 16.31
N PHE A 229 9.13 -11.44 17.36
CA PHE A 229 7.81 -10.83 17.22
C PHE A 229 7.87 -9.45 16.56
N THR A 230 8.91 -8.65 16.81
CA THR A 230 9.09 -7.36 16.13
C THR A 230 9.21 -7.55 14.62
N GLY A 231 10.02 -8.53 14.18
CA GLY A 231 10.18 -8.83 12.77
C GLY A 231 8.91 -9.42 12.15
N ALA A 232 8.18 -10.27 12.87
CA ALA A 232 6.87 -10.77 12.42
C ALA A 232 5.86 -9.62 12.23
N THR A 233 5.79 -8.66 13.17
CA THR A 233 4.92 -7.49 13.06
C THR A 233 5.31 -6.58 11.89
N ASN A 234 6.60 -6.41 11.60
CA ASN A 234 7.03 -5.67 10.41
C ASN A 234 6.61 -6.37 9.11
N ILE A 235 6.67 -7.71 9.04
CA ILE A 235 6.13 -8.45 7.89
C ILE A 235 4.62 -8.26 7.77
N LEU A 236 3.87 -8.34 8.89
CA LEU A 236 2.42 -8.11 8.92
C LEU A 236 2.02 -6.76 8.31
N TYR A 237 2.81 -5.71 8.56
CA TYR A 237 2.57 -4.38 7.98
C TYR A 237 2.52 -4.38 6.45
N THR A 238 3.29 -5.25 5.77
CA THR A 238 3.29 -5.42 4.30
C THR A 238 1.91 -5.74 3.75
N PHE A 239 1.12 -6.54 4.48
CA PHE A 239 -0.18 -7.03 4.03
C PHE A 239 -1.37 -6.37 4.74
N GLY A 240 -1.10 -5.43 5.67
CA GLY A 240 -2.08 -4.81 6.57
C GLY A 240 -2.76 -3.53 6.05
N GLY A 241 -2.54 -3.15 4.79
CA GLY A 241 -3.08 -1.92 4.17
C GLY A 241 -4.58 -1.94 3.89
N HIS A 242 -5.40 -2.46 4.80
CA HIS A 242 -6.82 -2.72 4.55
C HIS A 242 -7.73 -1.49 4.63
N ALA A 243 -7.32 -0.43 5.34
CA ALA A 243 -8.12 0.79 5.47
C ALA A 243 -8.47 1.42 4.10
N VAL A 244 -7.51 1.42 3.16
CA VAL A 244 -7.68 1.99 1.81
C VAL A 244 -8.45 1.07 0.84
N THR A 245 -8.68 -0.19 1.21
CA THR A 245 -9.32 -1.17 0.30
C THR A 245 -10.75 -0.77 -0.08
N VAL A 246 -11.48 -0.15 0.86
CA VAL A 246 -12.84 0.34 0.63
C VAL A 246 -12.86 1.49 -0.38
N GLU A 247 -11.91 2.41 -0.29
CA GLU A 247 -11.77 3.53 -1.22
C GLU A 247 -11.41 3.05 -2.63
N ILE A 248 -10.48 2.09 -2.72
CA ILE A 248 -10.12 1.47 -4.01
C ILE A 248 -11.34 0.78 -4.61
N MET A 249 -12.08 0.00 -3.82
CA MET A 249 -13.32 -0.63 -4.28
C MET A 249 -14.37 0.38 -4.71
N HIS A 250 -14.47 1.52 -4.03
CA HIS A 250 -15.39 2.58 -4.39
C HIS A 250 -15.03 3.24 -5.72
N ALA A 251 -13.74 3.42 -6.00
CA ALA A 251 -13.26 3.92 -7.28
C ALA A 251 -13.40 2.92 -8.44
N MET A 252 -13.65 1.63 -8.17
CA MET A 252 -13.80 0.61 -9.21
C MET A 252 -15.15 0.67 -9.92
N TRP A 253 -15.13 0.42 -11.24
CA TRP A 253 -16.35 0.19 -12.01
C TRP A 253 -17.08 -1.10 -11.60
N LYS A 254 -16.33 -2.14 -11.20
CA LYS A 254 -16.88 -3.45 -10.80
C LYS A 254 -16.27 -3.93 -9.48
N PRO A 255 -16.70 -3.39 -8.33
CA PRO A 255 -16.09 -3.66 -7.02
C PRO A 255 -16.07 -5.13 -6.61
N GLN A 256 -17.00 -5.95 -7.13
CA GLN A 256 -17.12 -7.38 -6.85
C GLN A 256 -15.89 -8.19 -7.29
N LYS A 257 -15.12 -7.65 -8.23
CA LYS A 257 -13.87 -8.25 -8.72
C LYS A 257 -12.68 -7.99 -7.78
N PHE A 258 -12.81 -7.09 -6.81
CA PHE A 258 -11.71 -6.64 -5.96
C PHE A 258 -11.00 -7.79 -5.23
N LYS A 259 -11.74 -8.79 -4.73
CA LYS A 259 -11.17 -9.97 -4.06
C LYS A 259 -10.08 -10.69 -4.88
N ALA A 260 -10.32 -10.87 -6.18
CA ALA A 260 -9.37 -11.52 -7.07
C ALA A 260 -8.19 -10.59 -7.39
N ILE A 261 -8.47 -9.30 -7.56
CA ILE A 261 -7.45 -8.28 -7.82
C ILE A 261 -6.48 -8.18 -6.65
N TYR A 262 -6.99 -8.13 -5.41
CA TYR A 262 -6.17 -8.05 -4.22
C TYR A 262 -5.29 -9.29 -4.09
N LEU A 263 -5.83 -10.49 -4.31
CA LEU A 263 -5.04 -11.73 -4.32
C LEU A 263 -3.94 -11.69 -5.39
N LEU A 264 -4.25 -11.27 -6.62
CA LEU A 264 -3.25 -11.14 -7.68
C LEU A 264 -2.18 -10.09 -7.36
N ALA A 265 -2.56 -8.98 -6.70
CA ALA A 265 -1.61 -7.99 -6.20
C ALA A 265 -0.71 -8.61 -5.13
N THR A 266 -1.26 -9.33 -4.15
CA THR A 266 -0.49 -10.04 -3.13
C THR A 266 0.50 -11.02 -3.73
N LEU A 267 0.09 -11.83 -4.71
CA LEU A 267 0.98 -12.77 -5.39
C LEU A 267 2.13 -12.06 -6.10
N TYR A 268 1.85 -10.96 -6.78
CA TYR A 268 2.87 -10.13 -7.39
C TYR A 268 3.81 -9.52 -6.34
N VAL A 269 3.27 -9.00 -5.23
CA VAL A 269 4.05 -8.44 -4.12
C VAL A 269 5.02 -9.48 -3.56
N LEU A 270 4.59 -10.73 -3.40
CA LEU A 270 5.46 -11.83 -2.98
C LEU A 270 6.66 -12.03 -3.92
N THR A 271 6.50 -11.79 -5.23
CA THR A 271 7.62 -11.84 -6.19
C THR A 271 8.64 -10.73 -6.00
N LEU A 272 8.24 -9.61 -5.37
CA LEU A 272 9.15 -8.53 -5.03
C LEU A 272 9.77 -8.76 -3.64
N THR A 273 8.96 -9.15 -2.67
CA THR A 273 9.33 -9.16 -1.26
C THR A 273 10.09 -10.41 -0.84
N LEU A 274 9.80 -11.59 -1.40
CA LEU A 274 10.54 -12.81 -1.07
C LEU A 274 11.96 -12.79 -1.65
N PRO A 275 12.18 -12.55 -2.96
CA PRO A 275 13.53 -12.57 -3.51
C PRO A 275 14.42 -11.46 -2.96
N SER A 276 13.88 -10.26 -2.74
CA SER A 276 14.67 -9.13 -2.22
C SER A 276 15.06 -9.36 -0.75
N ALA A 277 14.11 -9.75 0.11
CA ALA A 277 14.39 -10.06 1.51
C ALA A 277 15.37 -11.22 1.66
N ALA A 278 15.13 -12.31 0.93
CA ALA A 278 15.96 -13.51 1.00
C ALA A 278 17.38 -13.25 0.49
N ALA A 279 17.54 -12.59 -0.66
CA ALA A 279 18.86 -12.34 -1.24
C ALA A 279 19.70 -11.40 -0.37
N VAL A 280 19.12 -10.30 0.13
CA VAL A 280 19.82 -9.35 1.01
C VAL A 280 20.16 -10.03 2.34
N TYR A 281 19.23 -10.77 2.95
CA TYR A 281 19.53 -11.52 4.17
C TYR A 281 20.59 -12.60 3.95
N TRP A 282 20.55 -13.31 2.83
CA TRP A 282 21.56 -14.31 2.48
C TRP A 282 22.96 -13.69 2.33
N ALA A 283 23.07 -12.52 1.68
CA ALA A 283 24.34 -11.83 1.48
C ALA A 283 24.92 -11.22 2.77
N PHE A 284 24.06 -10.63 3.62
CA PHE A 284 24.49 -9.78 4.72
C PHE A 284 24.20 -10.30 6.14
N GLY A 285 23.30 -11.27 6.29
CA GLY A 285 23.01 -11.95 7.56
C GLY A 285 22.72 -11.00 8.73
N ASP A 286 23.38 -11.25 9.86
CA ASP A 286 23.18 -10.52 11.11
C ASP A 286 23.63 -9.05 11.05
N MET A 287 24.36 -8.60 10.02
CA MET A 287 24.72 -7.17 9.89
C MET A 287 23.47 -6.28 9.72
N LEU A 288 22.39 -6.86 9.19
CA LEU A 288 21.10 -6.21 9.07
C LEU A 288 20.50 -5.87 10.44
N LEU A 289 20.84 -6.59 11.52
CA LEU A 289 20.35 -6.30 12.87
C LEU A 289 20.76 -4.89 13.35
N ASN A 290 21.85 -4.36 12.81
CA ASN A 290 22.35 -3.01 13.10
C ASN A 290 22.05 -2.01 11.97
N HIS A 291 21.47 -2.47 10.85
CA HIS A 291 21.18 -1.67 9.66
C HIS A 291 19.80 -2.02 9.11
N SER A 292 18.76 -1.35 9.64
CA SER A 292 17.37 -1.69 9.30
C SER A 292 16.95 -1.37 7.86
N ASN A 293 17.69 -0.51 7.15
CA ASN A 293 17.44 -0.18 5.75
C ASN A 293 18.45 -0.91 4.87
N ALA A 294 17.97 -1.73 3.93
CA ALA A 294 18.78 -2.55 3.03
C ALA A 294 19.84 -1.78 2.25
N PHE A 295 19.57 -0.53 1.87
CA PHE A 295 20.54 0.30 1.13
C PHE A 295 21.81 0.61 1.92
N ALA A 296 21.79 0.47 3.25
CA ALA A 296 22.95 0.72 4.09
C ALA A 296 24.12 -0.23 3.83
N LEU A 297 23.82 -1.46 3.40
CA LEU A 297 24.83 -2.52 3.23
C LEU A 297 25.26 -2.73 1.77
N LEU A 298 24.49 -2.20 0.81
CA LEU A 298 24.83 -2.28 -0.60
C LEU A 298 25.84 -1.18 -1.00
N PRO A 299 26.83 -1.52 -1.85
CA PRO A 299 27.87 -0.57 -2.25
C PRO A 299 27.31 0.59 -3.08
N LYS A 300 27.88 1.78 -2.89
CA LYS A 300 27.54 2.99 -3.67
C LYS A 300 27.74 2.74 -5.17
N SER A 301 26.70 2.99 -5.95
CA SER A 301 26.72 2.86 -7.41
C SER A 301 25.56 3.69 -8.00
N PRO A 302 25.63 4.10 -9.28
CA PRO A 302 24.53 4.80 -9.93
C PRO A 302 23.19 4.04 -9.88
N PHE A 303 23.24 2.70 -9.94
CA PHE A 303 22.05 1.85 -9.83
C PHE A 303 21.46 1.86 -8.42
N ARG A 304 22.31 1.84 -7.38
CA ARG A 304 21.87 2.01 -5.99
C ARG A 304 21.19 3.36 -5.82
N ASP A 305 21.85 4.42 -6.27
CA ASP A 305 21.37 5.78 -6.04
C ASP A 305 20.06 6.03 -6.80
N MET A 306 19.90 5.45 -8.00
CA MET A 306 18.62 5.41 -8.70
C MET A 306 17.55 4.69 -7.87
N ALA A 307 17.83 3.53 -7.28
CA ALA A 307 16.87 2.82 -6.43
C ALA A 307 16.46 3.65 -5.21
N VAL A 308 17.42 4.34 -4.58
CA VAL A 308 17.17 5.24 -3.45
C VAL A 308 16.27 6.41 -3.87
N ILE A 309 16.54 7.05 -5.01
CA ILE A 309 15.74 8.17 -5.54
C ILE A 309 14.32 7.70 -5.88
N LEU A 310 14.17 6.55 -6.54
CA LEU A 310 12.86 6.01 -6.90
C LEU A 310 12.04 5.67 -5.65
N MET A 311 12.66 5.08 -4.61
CA MET A 311 11.97 4.85 -3.33
C MET A 311 11.60 6.16 -2.63
N LEU A 312 12.46 7.18 -2.70
CA LEU A 312 12.17 8.49 -2.13
C LEU A 312 10.93 9.12 -2.79
N ILE A 313 10.87 9.09 -4.13
CA ILE A 313 9.73 9.61 -4.89
C ILE A 313 8.46 8.80 -4.57
N HIS A 314 8.56 7.48 -4.48
CA HIS A 314 7.45 6.60 -4.09
C HIS A 314 6.90 6.94 -2.70
N GLN A 315 7.78 7.08 -1.71
CA GLN A 315 7.40 7.38 -0.32
C GLN A 315 6.82 8.79 -0.16
N ALA A 316 7.38 9.77 -0.87
CA ALA A 316 6.82 11.12 -0.92
C ALA A 316 5.42 11.10 -1.55
N SER A 317 5.23 10.32 -2.63
CA SER A 317 3.92 10.14 -3.27
C SER A 317 2.92 9.48 -2.31
N ILE A 318 3.30 8.44 -1.57
CA ILE A 318 2.41 7.83 -0.56
C ILE A 318 2.07 8.79 0.58
N SER A 319 3.06 9.53 1.09
CA SER A 319 2.86 10.51 2.17
C SER A 319 1.88 11.62 1.76
N TYR A 320 1.94 12.02 0.49
CA TYR A 320 1.00 12.94 -0.13
C TYR A 320 -0.45 12.40 -0.10
N TYR A 321 -0.65 11.11 -0.37
CA TYR A 321 -1.99 10.50 -0.29
C TYR A 321 -2.52 10.38 1.13
N SER A 322 -1.67 10.03 2.09
CA SER A 322 -2.07 9.94 3.50
C SER A 322 -2.46 11.31 4.10
N SER A 323 -1.91 12.40 3.58
CA SER A 323 -2.19 13.77 4.07
C SER A 323 -3.55 14.32 3.63
N HIS A 324 -4.09 13.89 2.49
CA HIS A 324 -5.48 14.21 2.10
C HIS A 324 -6.52 13.66 3.09
N PHE A 325 -6.21 12.56 3.77
CA PHE A 325 -7.08 11.96 4.78
C PHE A 325 -7.20 12.82 6.05
N TYR A 326 -6.12 13.54 6.41
CA TYR A 326 -6.13 14.50 7.53
C TYR A 326 -7.07 15.69 7.28
N ILE A 327 -7.08 16.19 6.05
CA ILE A 327 -7.93 17.31 5.64
C ILE A 327 -9.41 16.89 5.70
N PHE A 328 -9.71 15.63 5.36
CA PHE A 328 -11.07 15.11 5.41
C PHE A 328 -11.58 14.89 6.85
N ILE A 329 -10.72 14.44 7.78
CA ILE A 329 -11.06 14.37 9.21
C ILE A 329 -11.34 15.77 9.79
N LEU A 330 -10.59 16.79 9.36
CA LEU A 330 -10.85 18.18 9.73
C LEU A 330 -12.18 18.70 9.16
N HIS A 331 -12.58 18.27 7.96
CA HIS A 331 -13.90 18.59 7.38
C HIS A 331 -15.06 17.84 8.04
N LEU A 332 -14.84 16.64 8.60
CA LEU A 332 -15.84 15.93 9.43
C LEU A 332 -16.01 16.55 10.82
N SER A 333 -15.19 17.54 11.17
CA SER A 333 -15.22 18.28 12.44
C SER A 333 -15.97 19.62 12.33
N VAL A 334 -16.61 19.92 11.19
CA VAL A 334 -17.42 21.12 10.91
C VAL A 334 -18.79 20.68 10.40
#